data_AF-A0A7V5EYZ1-F1
#
_entry.id   AF-A0A7V5EYZ1-F1
#
_cell.length_a   1.000
_cell.length_b   1.000
_cell.length_c   1.000
_cell.angle_alpha   90.00
_cell.angle_beta   90.00
_cell.angle_gamma   90.00
#
_symmetry.space_group_name_H-M   'P 1'
#
loop_
_entity.id
_entity.type
_entity.pdbx_description
1 polymer ?
#
loop_
_entity_poly.entity_id
_entity_poly.type
_entity_poly.pdbx_seq_one_letter_code
_entity_poly.pdbx_strand_id
1 'polypeptide(L)'
;MEIKKETSKVIIKLFNGVLYKNDNPKEWLELGKSFAPIGDYLKPLGVEVIFDEAEGYAYLQNLEVEEDFPKLLPKRTLSYKVSLLLVLLRKRLTQLDMQSDESRAIVSKEEIVESFELFMNESFNEVKQVKEIESVIKKVVDLGFLKQL
;
A
#
# COMPACT_ATOMS: atom_id res chain seq x y z
N MET A 1 -3.57 -20.36 22.89
CA MET A 1 -4.67 -19.96 21.99
C MET A 1 -4.59 -20.85 20.75
N GLU A 2 -5.67 -21.49 20.35
CA GLU A 2 -5.69 -22.33 19.15
C GLU A 2 -6.09 -21.46 17.94
N ILE A 3 -5.16 -21.26 17.02
CA ILE A 3 -5.40 -20.46 15.81
C ILE A 3 -6.08 -21.36 14.78
N LYS A 4 -7.31 -21.02 14.41
CA LYS A 4 -8.07 -21.73 13.37
C LYS A 4 -7.47 -21.48 11.99
N LYS A 5 -7.73 -22.38 11.05
CA LYS A 5 -7.20 -22.29 9.68
C LYS A 5 -7.61 -20.99 8.98
N GLU A 6 -8.82 -20.50 9.24
CA GLU A 6 -9.36 -19.25 8.74
C GLU A 6 -8.56 -18.05 9.24
N THR A 7 -8.30 -18.00 10.55
CA THR A 7 -7.49 -16.98 11.20
C THR A 7 -6.05 -17.00 10.67
N SER A 8 -5.46 -18.18 10.45
CA SER A 8 -4.13 -18.30 9.83
C SER A 8 -4.08 -17.69 8.43
N LYS A 9 -5.14 -17.83 7.62
CA LYS A 9 -5.20 -17.20 6.28
C LYS A 9 -5.19 -15.67 6.38
N VAL A 10 -5.90 -15.10 7.37
CA VAL A 10 -5.90 -13.65 7.62
C VAL A 10 -4.50 -13.18 7.98
N ILE A 11 -3.82 -13.86 8.91
CA ILE A 11 -2.45 -13.53 9.32
C ILE A 11 -1.50 -13.58 8.11
N ILE A 12 -1.58 -14.65 7.31
CA ILE A 12 -0.76 -14.78 6.09
C ILE A 12 -1.04 -13.64 5.11
N LYS A 13 -2.31 -13.22 4.96
CA LYS A 13 -2.66 -12.09 4.09
C LYS A 13 -2.07 -10.78 4.58
N LEU A 14 -2.17 -10.51 5.88
CA LEU A 14 -1.59 -9.33 6.52
C LEU A 14 -0.06 -9.26 6.38
N PHE A 15 0.64 -10.38 6.47
CA PHE A 15 2.09 -10.42 6.19
C PHE A 15 2.45 -10.20 4.71
N ASN A 16 1.52 -10.46 3.79
CA ASN A 16 1.73 -10.24 2.36
C ASN A 16 1.34 -8.83 1.90
N GLY A 17 0.76 -8.00 2.77
CA GLY A 17 0.42 -6.62 2.46
C GLY A 17 -0.88 -6.15 3.10
N VAL A 18 -1.48 -5.11 2.51
CA VAL A 18 -2.73 -4.52 2.99
C VAL A 18 -3.91 -5.45 2.66
N LEU A 19 -4.76 -5.69 3.65
CA LEU A 19 -6.03 -6.38 3.50
C LEU A 19 -7.13 -5.35 3.27
N TYR A 20 -7.74 -5.36 2.09
CA TYR A 20 -8.88 -4.49 1.77
C TYR A 20 -10.20 -5.24 1.90
N LYS A 21 -11.19 -4.60 2.54
CA LYS A 21 -12.55 -5.12 2.74
C LYS A 21 -13.22 -5.54 1.43
N ASN A 22 -13.10 -4.69 0.41
CA ASN A 22 -13.76 -4.91 -0.88
C ASN A 22 -13.13 -6.04 -1.69
N ASP A 23 -11.80 -6.20 -1.62
CA ASP A 23 -11.10 -7.26 -2.34
C ASP A 23 -11.21 -8.61 -1.61
N ASN A 24 -11.19 -8.62 -0.27
CA ASN A 24 -11.12 -9.84 0.55
C ASN A 24 -12.19 -9.85 1.67
N PRO A 25 -13.50 -9.87 1.32
CA PRO A 25 -14.58 -9.69 2.30
C PRO A 25 -14.69 -10.83 3.33
N LYS A 26 -14.27 -12.05 2.97
CA LYS A 26 -14.30 -13.21 3.88
C LYS A 26 -13.22 -13.09 4.95
N GLU A 27 -12.00 -12.80 4.54
CA GLU A 27 -10.86 -12.57 5.43
C GLU A 27 -11.07 -11.32 6.28
N TRP A 28 -11.70 -10.28 5.73
CA TRP A 28 -12.10 -9.09 6.49
C TRP A 28 -13.05 -9.41 7.63
N LEU A 29 -14.10 -10.18 7.35
CA LEU A 29 -15.06 -10.61 8.38
C LEU A 29 -14.40 -11.47 9.47
N GLU A 30 -13.47 -12.35 9.07
CA GLU A 30 -12.70 -13.16 10.02
C GLU A 30 -11.73 -12.30 10.85
N LEU A 31 -11.08 -11.30 10.25
CA LEU A 31 -10.23 -10.36 10.97
C LEU A 31 -11.02 -9.66 12.08
N GLY A 32 -12.22 -9.15 11.79
CA GLY A 32 -13.06 -8.50 12.79
C GLY A 32 -13.44 -9.43 13.95
N LYS A 33 -13.78 -10.70 13.67
CA LYS A 33 -14.12 -11.70 14.70
C LYS A 33 -12.94 -12.11 15.57
N SER A 34 -11.76 -12.21 14.95
CA SER A 34 -10.55 -12.76 15.56
C SER A 34 -9.49 -11.68 15.83
N PHE A 35 -9.89 -10.41 15.91
CA PHE A 35 -8.96 -9.28 16.01
C PHE A 35 -8.07 -9.35 17.25
N ALA A 36 -8.67 -9.48 18.44
CA ALA A 36 -7.92 -9.64 19.70
C ALA A 36 -7.01 -10.88 19.69
N PRO A 37 -7.48 -12.08 19.31
CA PRO A 37 -6.62 -13.25 19.09
C PRO A 37 -5.40 -13.01 18.20
N ILE A 38 -5.60 -12.35 17.07
CA ILE A 38 -4.53 -12.06 16.11
C ILE A 38 -3.54 -11.07 16.73
N GLY A 39 -4.04 -10.02 17.39
CA GLY A 39 -3.21 -9.05 18.09
C GLY A 39 -2.34 -9.69 19.17
N ASP A 40 -2.93 -10.53 20.03
CA ASP A 40 -2.22 -11.24 21.09
C ASP A 40 -1.13 -12.18 20.55
N TYR A 41 -1.36 -12.78 19.38
CA TYR A 41 -0.39 -13.64 18.70
C TYR A 41 0.76 -12.86 18.06
N LEU A 42 0.47 -11.69 17.49
CA LEU A 42 1.44 -10.90 16.73
C LEU A 42 2.27 -9.95 17.59
N LYS A 43 1.70 -9.42 18.67
CA LYS A 43 2.35 -8.46 19.56
C LYS A 43 3.69 -8.96 20.12
N PRO A 44 3.84 -10.22 20.58
CA PRO A 44 5.13 -10.78 21.01
C PRO A 44 6.18 -10.83 19.91
N LEU A 45 5.76 -10.79 18.63
CA LEU A 45 6.65 -10.76 17.48
C LEU A 45 7.09 -9.33 17.10
N GLY A 46 6.73 -8.32 17.91
CA GLY A 46 7.07 -6.93 17.66
C GLY A 46 6.27 -6.30 16.52
N VAL A 47 5.10 -6.84 16.18
CA VAL A 47 4.20 -6.27 15.17
C VAL A 47 2.78 -6.17 15.69
N GLU A 48 2.05 -5.16 15.23
CA GLU A 48 0.64 -4.96 15.54
C GLU A 48 -0.21 -4.87 14.28
N VAL A 49 -1.49 -5.16 14.42
CA VAL A 49 -2.47 -4.99 13.35
C VAL A 49 -3.12 -3.62 13.50
N ILE A 50 -2.98 -2.81 12.47
CA ILE A 50 -3.79 -1.61 12.30
C ILE A 50 -5.04 -2.00 11.53
N PHE A 51 -6.21 -1.79 12.11
CA PHE A 51 -7.50 -2.14 11.53
C PHE A 51 -8.40 -0.91 11.50
N ASP A 52 -8.58 -0.35 10.31
CA ASP A 52 -9.43 0.80 10.07
C ASP A 52 -10.74 0.33 9.44
N GLU A 53 -11.76 0.16 10.28
CA GLU A 53 -13.05 -0.37 9.82
C GLU A 53 -13.82 0.63 8.95
N ALA A 54 -13.66 1.93 9.23
CA ALA A 54 -14.34 3.00 8.51
C ALA A 54 -13.83 3.10 7.07
N GLU A 55 -12.51 3.08 6.91
CA GLU A 55 -11.85 3.16 5.60
C GLU A 55 -11.74 1.79 4.90
N GLY A 56 -11.98 0.69 5.62
CA GLY A 56 -12.06 -0.64 5.03
C GLY A 56 -10.71 -1.25 4.65
N TYR A 57 -9.63 -0.90 5.36
CA TYR A 57 -8.31 -1.53 5.20
C TYR A 57 -7.69 -1.99 6.53
N ALA A 58 -6.78 -2.95 6.45
CA ALA A 58 -5.97 -3.42 7.57
C ALA A 58 -4.55 -3.78 7.12
N TYR A 59 -3.55 -3.54 7.97
CA TYR A 59 -2.16 -3.87 7.67
C TYR A 59 -1.36 -4.12 8.95
N LEU A 60 -0.13 -4.65 8.80
CA LEU A 60 0.80 -4.82 9.92
C LEU A 60 1.77 -3.65 10.02
N GLN A 61 2.04 -3.23 11.24
CA GLN A 61 3.06 -2.23 11.56
C GLN A 61 4.04 -2.82 12.57
N ASN A 62 5.34 -2.50 12.43
CA ASN A 62 6.31 -2.83 13.49
C ASN A 62 6.02 -1.95 14.71
N LEU A 63 6.00 -2.57 15.87
CA LEU A 63 6.00 -1.86 17.15
C LEU A 63 7.33 -1.14 17.37
N GLU A 64 7.28 -0.07 18.16
CA GLU A 64 8.49 0.52 18.73
C GLU A 64 8.98 -0.39 19.86
N VAL A 65 10.02 -1.15 19.57
CA VAL A 65 10.67 -2.12 20.45
C VAL A 65 12.12 -1.69 20.70
N GLU A 66 12.76 -2.30 21.70
CA GLU A 66 14.18 -2.07 22.02
C GLU A 66 15.08 -2.24 20.78
N GLU A 67 16.20 -1.49 20.72
CA GLU A 67 17.04 -1.38 19.52
C GLU A 67 17.54 -2.72 18.97
N ASP A 68 17.74 -3.71 19.84
CA ASP A 68 18.25 -5.04 19.50
C ASP A 68 17.16 -6.03 19.05
N PHE A 69 15.88 -5.65 19.07
CA PHE A 69 14.79 -6.55 18.67
C PHE A 69 14.67 -6.66 17.14
N PRO A 70 14.63 -7.88 16.57
CA PRO A 70 14.51 -8.07 15.12
C PRO A 70 13.20 -7.50 14.55
N LYS A 71 13.31 -6.75 13.44
CA LYS A 71 12.13 -6.22 12.72
C LYS A 71 11.59 -7.25 11.73
N LEU A 72 10.36 -7.70 11.92
CA LEU A 72 9.70 -8.64 11.02
C LEU A 72 9.28 -8.02 9.69
N LEU A 73 8.87 -6.75 9.70
CA LEU A 73 8.47 -6.05 8.49
C LEU A 73 9.65 -5.18 8.02
N PRO A 74 10.47 -5.65 7.07
CA PRO A 74 11.62 -4.89 6.61
C PRO A 74 11.16 -3.61 5.89
N LYS A 75 11.79 -2.48 6.22
CA LYS A 75 11.60 -1.24 5.46
C LYS A 75 12.32 -1.36 4.12
N ARG A 76 11.58 -1.30 3.02
CA ARG A 76 12.15 -1.29 1.67
C ARG A 76 12.38 0.15 1.24
N THR A 77 13.61 0.48 0.86
CA THR A 77 13.91 1.79 0.26
C THR A 77 13.27 1.88 -1.11
N LEU A 78 12.54 2.96 -1.37
CA LEU A 78 12.00 3.26 -2.68
C LEU A 78 13.02 4.08 -3.48
N SER A 79 13.09 3.85 -4.80
CA SER A 79 13.90 4.72 -5.65
C SER A 79 13.30 6.12 -5.69
N TYR A 80 14.11 7.12 -6.06
CA TYR A 80 13.64 8.50 -6.21
C TYR A 80 12.40 8.58 -7.11
N LYS A 81 12.44 7.96 -8.30
CA LYS A 81 11.33 8.02 -9.26
C LYS A 81 10.06 7.32 -8.76
N VAL A 82 10.19 6.19 -8.04
CA VAL A 82 9.03 5.54 -7.42
C VAL A 82 8.45 6.45 -6.33
N SER A 83 9.29 7.04 -5.49
CA SER A 83 8.85 7.96 -4.43
C SER A 83 8.17 9.19 -5.01
N LEU A 84 8.72 9.76 -6.09
CA LEU A 84 8.14 10.88 -6.81
C LEU A 84 6.73 10.54 -7.34
N LEU A 85 6.56 9.37 -7.99
CA LEU A 85 5.25 8.94 -8.46
C LEU A 85 4.25 8.84 -7.30
N LEU A 86 4.63 8.24 -6.18
CA LEU A 86 3.75 8.12 -5.02
C LEU A 86 3.34 9.48 -4.44
N VAL A 87 4.26 10.45 -4.40
CA VAL A 87 3.95 11.83 -3.96
C VAL A 87 2.98 12.50 -4.92
N LEU A 88 3.17 12.36 -6.23
CA LEU A 88 2.27 12.92 -7.25
C LEU A 88 0.87 12.30 -7.17
N LEU A 89 0.78 10.97 -7.02
CA LEU A 89 -0.49 10.28 -6.82
C LEU A 89 -1.20 10.74 -5.55
N ARG A 90 -0.46 10.90 -4.44
CA ARG A 90 -1.03 11.43 -3.19
C ARG A 90 -1.59 12.85 -3.37
N LYS A 91 -0.86 13.72 -4.07
CA LYS A 91 -1.36 15.07 -4.40
C LYS A 91 -2.64 15.00 -5.22
N ARG A 92 -2.69 14.11 -6.22
CA ARG A 92 -3.88 13.92 -7.07
C ARG A 92 -5.09 13.43 -6.26
N LEU A 93 -4.89 12.51 -5.31
CA LEU A 93 -5.95 12.06 -4.40
C LEU A 93 -6.56 13.23 -3.63
N THR A 94 -5.74 14.03 -2.94
CA THR A 94 -6.22 15.20 -2.20
C THR A 94 -6.94 16.22 -3.08
N GLN A 95 -6.49 16.40 -4.34
CA GLN A 95 -7.16 17.30 -5.27
C GLN A 95 -8.54 16.80 -5.69
N LEU A 96 -8.70 15.48 -5.88
CA LEU A 96 -9.99 14.88 -6.22
C LEU A 96 -10.96 14.96 -5.04
N ASP A 97 -10.49 14.67 -3.83
CA ASP A 97 -11.28 14.79 -2.60
C ASP A 97 -11.85 16.21 -2.40
N MET A 98 -11.16 17.24 -2.92
CA MET A 98 -11.63 18.63 -2.87
C MET A 98 -12.61 19.00 -4.00
N GLN A 99 -12.63 18.25 -5.11
CA GLN A 99 -13.34 18.60 -6.34
C GLN A 99 -14.57 17.75 -6.62
N SER A 100 -14.63 16.52 -6.12
CA SER A 100 -15.72 15.60 -6.40
C SER A 100 -16.12 14.74 -5.19
N ASP A 101 -17.37 14.31 -5.17
CA ASP A 101 -17.89 13.25 -4.30
C ASP A 101 -17.59 11.85 -4.88
N GLU A 102 -16.75 11.75 -5.94
CA GLU A 102 -16.43 10.46 -6.53
C GLU A 102 -15.52 9.65 -5.60
N SER A 103 -15.99 8.47 -5.24
CA SER A 103 -15.28 7.57 -4.31
C SER A 103 -14.06 6.87 -4.90
N ARG A 104 -13.65 7.21 -6.14
CA ARG A 104 -12.59 6.51 -6.85
C ARG A 104 -11.73 7.45 -7.68
N ALA A 105 -10.46 7.58 -7.30
CA ALA A 105 -9.46 8.22 -8.13
C ALA A 105 -9.00 7.30 -9.26
N ILE A 106 -9.20 7.76 -10.50
CA ILE A 106 -8.68 7.13 -11.72
C ILE A 106 -7.69 8.12 -12.33
N VAL A 107 -6.55 7.61 -12.79
CA VAL A 107 -5.51 8.40 -13.46
C VAL A 107 -5.05 7.67 -14.72
N SER A 108 -4.95 8.38 -15.83
CA SER A 108 -4.41 7.84 -17.06
C SER A 108 -2.89 7.78 -17.01
N LYS A 109 -2.31 6.98 -17.89
CA LYS A 109 -0.86 6.90 -18.02
C LYS A 109 -0.28 8.23 -18.52
N GLU A 110 -1.00 8.89 -19.43
CA GLU A 110 -0.64 10.17 -20.00
C GLU A 110 -0.58 11.25 -18.91
N GLU A 111 -1.59 11.32 -18.02
CA GLU A 111 -1.61 12.23 -16.87
C GLU A 111 -0.42 11.99 -15.92
N ILE A 112 -0.02 10.72 -15.72
CA ILE A 112 1.16 10.39 -14.91
C ILE A 112 2.44 10.91 -15.60
N VAL A 113 2.57 10.72 -16.91
CA VAL A 113 3.74 11.17 -17.68
C VAL A 113 3.86 12.68 -17.62
N GLU A 114 2.77 13.41 -17.90
CA GLU A 114 2.73 14.87 -17.83
C GLU A 114 3.10 15.39 -16.43
N SER A 115 2.60 14.73 -15.37
CA SER A 115 2.93 15.09 -13.99
C SER A 115 4.42 14.93 -13.67
N PHE A 116 5.11 14.00 -14.35
CA PHE A 116 6.54 13.77 -14.18
C PHE A 116 7.41 14.80 -14.89
N GLU A 117 6.96 15.36 -16.01
CA GLU A 117 7.75 16.29 -16.84
C GLU A 117 8.24 17.50 -16.05
N LEU A 118 7.43 18.01 -15.13
CA LEU A 118 7.76 19.14 -14.25
C LEU A 118 8.97 18.89 -13.33
N PHE A 119 9.36 17.62 -13.13
CA PHE A 119 10.42 17.21 -12.22
C PHE A 119 11.61 16.58 -12.94
N MET A 120 11.57 16.57 -14.26
CA MET A 120 12.61 15.97 -15.10
C MET A 120 13.46 17.08 -15.70
N ASN A 121 14.77 16.82 -15.82
CA ASN A 121 15.66 17.73 -16.55
C ASN A 121 15.27 17.72 -18.04
N GLU A 122 15.44 18.85 -18.74
CA GLU A 122 15.29 18.91 -20.20
C GLU A 122 16.12 17.78 -20.84
N SER A 123 15.43 16.78 -21.37
CA SER A 123 16.02 15.58 -21.93
C SER A 123 15.86 15.62 -23.45
N PHE A 124 16.96 15.44 -24.18
CA PHE A 124 16.93 15.32 -25.63
C PHE A 124 16.24 14.04 -26.15
N ASN A 125 15.78 13.14 -25.27
CA ASN A 125 15.18 11.86 -25.65
C ASN A 125 13.91 11.55 -24.84
N GLU A 126 12.79 12.13 -25.28
CA GLU A 126 11.44 11.95 -24.72
C GLU A 126 11.00 10.48 -24.75
N VAL A 127 11.32 9.73 -25.81
CA VAL A 127 10.93 8.32 -25.96
C VAL A 127 11.53 7.45 -24.86
N LYS A 128 12.80 7.67 -24.51
CA LYS A 128 13.47 6.94 -23.43
C LYS A 128 12.86 7.28 -22.07
N GLN A 129 12.48 8.54 -21.87
CA GLN A 129 11.89 9.02 -20.64
C GLN A 129 10.50 8.41 -20.38
N VAL A 130 9.64 8.37 -21.39
CA VAL A 130 8.31 7.74 -21.30
C VAL A 130 8.44 6.25 -20.92
N LYS A 131 9.36 5.52 -21.56
CA LYS A 131 9.63 4.10 -21.23
C LYS A 131 10.11 3.90 -19.79
N GLU A 132 10.86 4.84 -19.26
CA GLU A 132 11.30 4.78 -17.87
C GLU A 132 10.13 4.99 -16.91
N ILE A 133 9.25 5.97 -17.20
CA ILE A 133 8.04 6.23 -16.41
C ILE A 133 7.12 5.01 -16.43
N GLU A 134 6.94 4.36 -17.58
CA GLU A 134 6.22 3.08 -17.67
C GLU A 134 6.77 2.00 -16.74
N SER A 135 8.11 1.88 -16.66
CA SER A 135 8.74 0.94 -15.73
C SER A 135 8.48 1.31 -14.27
N VAL A 136 8.46 2.62 -13.96
CA VAL A 136 8.11 3.12 -12.61
C VAL A 136 6.66 2.82 -12.29
N ILE A 137 5.72 3.04 -13.21
CA ILE A 137 4.30 2.69 -13.05
C ILE A 137 4.15 1.21 -12.77
N LYS A 138 4.79 0.34 -13.56
CA LYS A 138 4.75 -1.12 -13.35
C LYS A 138 5.24 -1.49 -11.94
N LYS A 139 6.36 -0.91 -11.49
CA LYS A 139 6.87 -1.13 -10.12
C LYS A 139 5.87 -0.68 -9.06
N VAL A 140 5.20 0.45 -9.26
CA VAL A 140 4.18 0.97 -8.32
C VAL A 140 2.94 0.06 -8.28
N VAL A 141 2.55 -0.53 -9.41
CA VAL A 141 1.51 -1.58 -9.48
C VAL A 141 1.96 -2.85 -8.75
N ASP A 142 3.18 -3.33 -9.00
CA ASP A 142 3.74 -4.52 -8.34
C ASP A 142 3.86 -4.35 -6.81
N LEU A 143 4.08 -3.11 -6.36
CA LEU A 143 4.07 -2.74 -4.94
C LEU A 143 2.66 -2.58 -4.35
N GLY A 144 1.61 -2.67 -5.17
CA GLY A 144 0.20 -2.60 -4.75
C GLY A 144 -0.37 -1.20 -4.55
N PHE A 145 0.35 -0.15 -4.93
CA PHE A 145 -0.12 1.23 -4.80
C PHE A 145 -1.06 1.67 -5.94
N LEU A 146 -1.03 0.96 -7.07
CA LEU A 146 -1.92 1.17 -8.21
C LEU A 146 -2.51 -0.17 -8.67
N LYS A 147 -3.74 -0.11 -9.19
CA LYS A 147 -4.42 -1.25 -9.82
C LYS A 147 -4.77 -0.88 -11.25
N GLN A 148 -4.33 -1.71 -12.19
CA GLN A 148 -4.69 -1.54 -13.59
C GLN A 148 -6.20 -1.80 -13.79
N LEU A 149 -6.84 -0.95 -14.59
CA LEU A 149 -8.24 -1.08 -14.99
C LEU A 149 -8.42 -2.14 -16.09
#